data_AF-A0A8X6JP31-F1
#
_entry.id   AF-A0A8X6JP31-F1
#
_cell.length_a   1.000
_cell.length_b   1.000
_cell.length_c   1.000
_cell.angle_alpha   90.00
_cell.angle_beta   90.00
_cell.angle_gamma   90.00
#
_symmetry.space_group_name_H-M   'P 1'
#
loop_
_entity.id
_entity.type
_entity.pdbx_description
1 polymer ?
#
loop_
_entity_poly.entity_id
_entity_poly.type
_entity_poly.pdbx_seq_one_letter_code
_entity_poly.pdbx_strand_id
1 'polypeptide(L)'
;MQALRRFWAKKGRGSTLYTDNGTNFIGAVDALKSLDWDFIQAECSLMKIKWLFSPPSAPWYGGFWERMVRSIKELLRKCLGVTYEEMLTLRL
;
A
#
# COMPACT_ATOMS: atom_id res chain seq x y z
N MET A 1 5.84 4.11 5.52
CA MET A 1 4.75 4.50 6.45
C MET A 1 4.09 5.84 6.12
N GLN A 2 4.81 6.89 5.72
CA GLN A 2 4.20 8.22 5.46
C GLN A 2 3.13 8.22 4.36
N ALA A 3 3.34 7.48 3.27
CA ALA A 3 2.35 7.36 2.18
C ALA A 3 1.02 6.76 2.66
N LEU A 4 1.07 5.69 3.46
CA LEU A 4 -0.12 5.04 4.01
C LEU A 4 -0.90 5.98 4.96
N ARG A 5 -0.20 6.76 5.79
CA ARG A 5 -0.82 7.78 6.64
C ARG A 5 -1.55 8.84 5.82
N ARG A 6 -0.92 9.36 4.76
CA ARG A 6 -1.55 10.33 3.85
C ARG A 6 -2.75 9.74 3.13
N PHE A 7 -2.68 8.46 2.76
CA PHE A 7 -3.80 7.75 2.13
C PHE A 7 -4.99 7.63 3.07
N TRP A 8 -4.79 7.16 4.30
CA TRP A 8 -5.88 7.06 5.30
C TRP A 8 -6.46 8.41 5.69
N ALA A 9 -5.63 9.46 5.77
CA ALA A 9 -6.12 10.81 6.02
C ALA A 9 -7.07 11.31 4.91
N LYS A 10 -6.86 10.89 3.65
CA LYS A 10 -7.69 11.31 2.51
C LYS A 10 -8.87 10.39 2.21
N LYS A 11 -8.72 9.08 2.41
CA LYS A 11 -9.71 8.07 1.99
C LYS A 11 -10.41 7.38 3.16
N GLY A 12 -9.96 7.63 4.38
CA GLY A 12 -10.37 6.87 5.55
C GLY A 12 -9.58 5.58 5.71
N ARG A 13 -9.67 5.00 6.90
CA ARG A 13 -8.96 3.76 7.25
C ARG A 13 -9.80 2.56 6.85
N GLY A 14 -9.26 1.70 5.99
CA GLY A 14 -9.90 0.44 5.61
C GLY A 14 -9.74 -0.65 6.67
N SER A 15 -10.58 -1.69 6.59
CA SER A 15 -10.50 -2.88 7.45
C SER A 15 -9.44 -3.89 6.99
N THR A 16 -9.14 -3.93 5.68
CA THR A 16 -8.21 -4.89 5.07
C THR A 16 -7.20 -4.16 4.18
N LEU A 17 -5.93 -4.57 4.26
CA LEU A 17 -4.84 -4.05 3.44
C LEU A 17 -4.18 -5.21 2.69
N TYR A 18 -4.12 -5.10 1.36
CA TYR A 18 -3.43 -6.06 0.49
C TYR A 18 -2.08 -5.48 0.07
N THR A 19 -1.00 -6.24 0.25
CA THR A 19 0.35 -5.86 -0.22
C THR A 19 1.07 -7.02 -0.88
N ASP A 20 2.13 -6.72 -1.63
CA ASP A 20 3.09 -7.72 -2.08
C ASP A 20 3.94 -8.21 -0.89
N ASN A 21 4.76 -9.24 -1.15
CA ASN A 21 5.71 -9.81 -0.20
C ASN A 21 6.99 -8.96 -0.06
N GLY A 22 6.94 -7.66 -0.34
CA GLY A 22 8.06 -6.76 -0.15
C GLY A 22 8.51 -6.74 1.31
N THR A 23 9.83 -6.79 1.53
CA THR A 23 10.45 -6.82 2.87
C THR A 23 10.03 -5.63 3.75
N ASN A 24 9.77 -4.47 3.13
CA ASN A 24 9.25 -3.28 3.81
C ASN A 24 7.89 -3.52 4.48
N PHE A 25 7.00 -4.29 3.84
CA PHE A 25 5.67 -4.60 4.38
C PHE A 25 5.74 -5.73 5.40
N ILE A 26 6.63 -6.71 5.20
CA ILE A 26 6.88 -7.77 6.19
C ILE A 26 7.36 -7.15 7.50
N GLY A 27 8.35 -6.26 7.46
CA GLY A 27 8.83 -5.56 8.65
C GLY A 27 7.77 -4.68 9.31
N ALA A 28 6.89 -4.04 8.52
CA ALA A 28 5.79 -3.27 9.07
C ALA A 28 4.76 -4.14 9.80
N VAL A 29 4.40 -5.30 9.24
CA VAL A 29 3.51 -6.27 9.88
C VAL A 29 4.13 -6.81 11.16
N ASP A 30 5.43 -7.10 11.15
CA ASP A 30 6.11 -7.60 12.34
C ASP A 30 6.14 -6.57 13.47
N ALA A 31 6.41 -5.31 13.16
CA ALA A 31 6.28 -4.20 14.10
C ALA A 31 4.84 -4.01 14.63
N LEU A 32 3.82 -4.42 13.87
CA LEU A 32 2.43 -4.37 14.30
C LEU A 32 2.02 -5.55 15.21
N LYS A 33 2.79 -6.64 15.22
CA LYS A 33 2.48 -7.81 16.08
C LYS A 33 2.80 -7.57 17.55
N SER A 34 3.79 -6.72 17.85
CA SER A 34 4.20 -6.41 19.22
C SER A 34 3.28 -5.42 19.94
N LEU A 35 2.31 -4.84 19.24
CA LEU A 35 1.31 -3.94 19.81
C LEU A 35 0.20 -4.73 20.50
N ASP A 36 -0.19 -4.28 21.68
CA ASP A 36 -1.37 -4.76 22.39
C ASP A 36 -2.63 -4.21 21.73
N TRP A 37 -3.24 -5.03 20.88
CA TRP A 37 -4.44 -4.65 20.14
C TRP A 37 -5.69 -4.60 21.01
N ASP A 38 -5.73 -5.30 22.14
CA ASP A 38 -6.88 -5.32 23.03
C ASP A 38 -6.99 -3.98 23.76
N PHE A 39 -5.86 -3.47 24.26
CA PHE A 39 -5.77 -2.12 24.82
C PHE A 39 -6.09 -1.04 23.77
N ILE A 40 -5.51 -1.14 22.57
CA ILE A 40 -5.73 -0.16 21.49
C ILE A 40 -7.20 -0.15 21.02
N GLN A 41 -7.84 -1.31 20.97
CA GLN A 41 -9.24 -1.41 20.57
C GLN A 41 -10.17 -0.86 21.65
N ALA A 42 -9.85 -1.08 22.93
CA ALA A 42 -10.62 -0.54 24.05
C ALA A 42 -10.51 1.00 24.15
N GLU A 43 -9.30 1.55 24.08
CA GLU A 43 -9.06 2.99 24.28
C GLU A 43 -9.32 3.83 23.02
N CYS A 44 -8.90 3.35 21.86
CA CYS A 44 -8.95 4.14 20.62
C CYS A 44 -10.07 3.74 19.67
N SER A 45 -10.87 2.71 20.00
CA SER A 45 -11.85 2.10 19.07
C SER A 45 -11.25 1.71 17.71
N LEU A 46 -9.92 1.50 17.68
CA LEU A 46 -9.16 1.22 16.46
C LEU A 46 -9.14 -0.29 16.23
N MET A 47 -10.04 -0.78 15.38
CA MET A 47 -10.01 -2.18 14.94
C MET A 47 -8.68 -2.53 14.25
N LYS A 48 -8.10 -3.68 14.57
CA LYS A 48 -6.90 -4.20 13.91
C LYS A 48 -7.12 -4.34 12.39
N ILE A 49 -6.16 -3.86 11.60
CA ILE A 49 -6.22 -4.01 10.14
C ILE A 49 -5.84 -5.45 9.78
N LYS A 50 -6.67 -6.10 8.98
CA LYS A 50 -6.33 -7.40 8.40
C LYS A 50 -5.34 -7.19 7.27
N TRP A 51 -4.07 -7.49 7.51
CA TRP A 51 -3.03 -7.42 6.49
C TRP A 51 -2.95 -8.75 5.74
N LEU A 52 -3.12 -8.70 4.42
CA LEU A 52 -3.07 -9.86 3.54
C LEU A 52 -1.95 -9.69 2.52
N PHE A 53 -1.14 -10.73 2.39
CA PHE A 53 -0.05 -10.79 1.43
C PHE A 53 -0.50 -11.52 0.16
N SER A 54 0.04 -11.12 -0.99
CA SER A 54 -0.20 -11.82 -2.25
C SER A 54 0.31 -13.27 -2.17
N PRO A 55 -0.47 -14.27 -2.61
CA PRO A 55 -0.02 -15.65 -2.63
C PRO A 55 1.24 -15.79 -3.49
N PRO A 56 2.28 -16.51 -3.06
CA PRO A 56 3.50 -16.70 -3.85
C PRO A 56 3.24 -17.39 -5.19
N SER A 57 2.18 -18.20 -5.27
CA SER A 57 1.78 -18.93 -6.46
C SER A 57 0.85 -18.16 -7.41
N ALA A 58 0.54 -16.89 -7.10
CA ALA A 58 -0.41 -16.08 -7.87
C ALA A 58 0.24 -14.82 -8.47
N PRO A 59 1.18 -14.95 -9.43
CA PRO A 59 1.86 -13.79 -10.03
C PRO A 59 0.91 -12.82 -10.76
N TRP A 60 -0.27 -13.29 -11.18
CA TRP A 60 -1.29 -12.43 -11.78
C TRP A 60 -1.84 -11.35 -10.82
N TYR A 61 -1.72 -11.54 -9.50
CA TYR A 61 -2.12 -10.54 -8.51
C TYR A 61 -1.30 -9.25 -8.66
N GLY A 62 -0.01 -9.37 -8.96
CA GLY A 62 0.87 -8.22 -9.24
C GLY A 62 0.44 -7.47 -10.50
N GLY A 63 0.06 -8.21 -11.55
CA GLY A 63 -0.31 -7.63 -12.85
C GLY A 63 -1.52 -6.69 -12.81
N PHE A 64 -2.45 -6.85 -11.86
CA PHE A 64 -3.54 -5.89 -11.67
C PHE A 64 -3.03 -4.52 -11.21
N TRP A 65 -2.16 -4.51 -10.20
CA TRP A 65 -1.57 -3.29 -9.65
C TRP A 65 -0.64 -2.61 -10.66
N GLU A 66 0.16 -3.39 -11.39
CA GLU A 66 1.03 -2.88 -12.46
C GLU A 66 0.23 -2.18 -13.57
N ARG A 67 -0.90 -2.77 -13.99
CA ARG A 67 -1.79 -2.14 -14.98
C ARG A 67 -2.35 -0.81 -14.47
N MET A 68 -2.77 -0.75 -13.21
CA MET A 68 -3.28 0.49 -12.60
C MET A 68 -2.19 1.57 -12.54
N VAL A 69 -0.98 1.21 -12.11
CA VAL A 69 0.17 2.12 -12.10
C VAL A 69 0.47 2.62 -13.52
N ARG A 70 0.47 1.72 -14.52
CA ARG A 70 0.68 2.08 -15.92
C ARG A 70 -0.35 3.10 -16.41
N SER A 71 -1.64 2.90 -16.13
CA SER A 71 -2.70 3.86 -16.52
C SER A 71 -2.49 5.25 -15.91
N ILE A 72 -2.08 5.31 -14.64
CA ILE A 72 -1.75 6.59 -13.98
C ILE A 72 -0.53 7.24 -14.65
N LYS A 73 0.52 6.46 -14.94
CA LYS A 73 1.71 6.96 -15.62
C LYS A 73 1.42 7.51 -17.02
N GLU A 74 0.60 6.81 -17.79
CA GLU A 74 0.16 7.27 -19.11
C GLU A 74 -0.62 8.58 -19.04
N LEU A 75 -1.51 8.73 -18.05
CA LEU A 75 -2.25 9.96 -17.84
C LEU A 75 -1.33 11.13 -17.47
N LEU A 76 -0.41 10.90 -16.52
CA LEU A 76 0.59 11.90 -16.12
C LEU A 76 1.47 12.32 -17.29
N ARG A 77 1.89 11.38 -18.14
CA ARG A 77 2.64 11.66 -19.37
C ARG A 77 1.86 12.59 -20.30
N LYS A 78 0.56 12.32 -20.51
CA LYS A 78 -0.29 13.15 -21.39
C LYS A 78 -0.54 14.54 -20.82
N CYS A 79 -0.72 14.66 -19.51
CA CYS A 79 -1.03 15.95 -18.87
C CYS A 79 0.21 16.83 -18.65
N LEU A 80 1.35 16.24 -18.31
CA LEU A 80 2.54 16.97 -17.88
C LEU A 80 3.71 16.91 -18.88
N GLY A 81 3.63 16.08 -19.93
CA GLY A 81 4.68 15.97 -20.95
C GLY A 81 5.98 15.30 -20.46
N VAL A 82 5.96 14.66 -19.29
CA VAL A 82 7.13 14.08 -18.61
C VAL A 82 7.62 12.81 -19.32
N THR A 83 8.93 12.65 -19.50
CA THR A 83 9.51 11.50 -20.23
C THR A 83 9.55 10.22 -19.40
N TYR A 84 9.68 9.06 -20.05
CA TYR A 84 9.65 7.74 -19.38
C TYR A 84 10.78 7.58 -18.35
N GLU A 85 11.95 8.16 -18.60
CA GLU A 85 13.08 8.13 -17.66
C GLU A 85 12.78 8.91 -16.37
N GLU A 86 12.17 10.09 -16.49
CA GLU A 86 11.72 10.89 -15.35
C GLU A 86 10.60 10.19 -14.57
N MET A 87 9.73 9.42 -15.26
CA MET A 87 8.70 8.59 -14.63
C MET A 87 9.23 7.32 -13.95
N LEU A 88 10.39 6.80 -14.37
CA LEU A 88 11.07 5.67 -13.71
C LEU A 88 11.79 6.12 -12.44
N THR A 89 12.28 7.35 -12.39
CA THR A 89 12.95 7.94 -11.22
C THR A 89 11.97 8.45 -10.16
N LEU A 90 10.71 8.69 -10.52
CA LEU A 90 9.63 8.89 -9.55
C LEU A 90 9.33 7.58 -8.82
N ARG A 91 10.07 7.34 -7.73
CA ARG A 91 9.73 6.35 -6.71
C ARG A 91 8.44 6.79 -6.01
N LEU A 92 7.31 6.25 -6.46
CA LEU A 92 6.06 6.23 -5.68
C LEU A 92 6.17 5.19 -4.56
#